data_AF-A0A496YTD5-F1
#
_entry.id   AF-A0A496YTD5-F1
#
_cell.length_a   1.000
_cell.length_b   1.000
_cell.length_c   1.000
_cell.angle_alpha   90.00
_cell.angle_beta   90.00
_cell.angle_gamma   90.00
#
_symmetry.space_group_name_H-M   'P 1'
#
loop_
_entity.id
_entity.type
_entity.pdbx_description
1 polymer ?
#
loop_
_entity_poly.entity_id
_entity_poly.type
_entity_poly.pdbx_seq_one_letter_code
_entity_poly.pdbx_strand_id
1 'polypeptide(L)'
;MKRQGKPRPEKVKRKISGTLQEHGVYAAIARLRKGQKALDLRTRAGKLIQRTVDELVDALGGPTNISPLQRVIVDRVKEKLLIMHLINQHLVSLKGEITTEDGRLIPILGENYLRWGAELRRDLEALQRLGMKKSATLDYEKYINELERVGGQSEKKK
;
A
#
# COMPACT_ATOMS: atom_id res chain seq x y z
N MET A 1 49.33 -38.55 8.62
CA MET A 1 49.10 -37.12 8.94
C MET A 1 47.64 -36.90 9.31
N LYS A 2 47.31 -36.74 10.61
CA LYS A 2 45.94 -36.48 11.08
C LYS A 2 45.66 -34.97 10.98
N ARG A 3 44.68 -34.56 10.17
CA ARG A 3 44.23 -33.17 10.09
C ARG A 3 43.52 -32.81 11.40
N GLN A 4 44.13 -31.95 12.20
CA GLN A 4 43.48 -31.37 13.38
C GLN A 4 42.33 -30.46 12.89
N GLY A 5 41.09 -30.85 13.20
CA GLY A 5 39.92 -30.05 12.93
C GLY A 5 39.93 -28.80 13.80
N LYS A 6 39.87 -27.62 13.18
CA LYS A 6 39.71 -26.35 13.91
C LYS A 6 38.42 -26.40 14.74
N PRO A 7 38.44 -25.96 16.00
CA PRO A 7 37.24 -25.92 16.83
C PRO A 7 36.19 -25.01 16.17
N ARG A 8 34.93 -25.48 16.14
CA ARG A 8 33.79 -24.66 15.69
C ARG A 8 33.76 -23.39 16.54
N PRO A 9 33.66 -22.19 15.94
CA PRO A 9 33.52 -20.97 16.72
C PRO A 9 32.27 -21.09 17.60
N GLU A 10 32.50 -20.91 18.90
CA GLU A 10 31.46 -20.94 19.92
C GLU A 10 30.35 -19.97 19.51
N LYS A 11 29.10 -20.46 19.55
CA LYS A 11 27.93 -19.65 19.16
C LYS A 11 27.87 -18.45 20.10
N VAL A 12 28.35 -17.30 19.63
CA VAL A 12 28.20 -16.02 20.34
C VAL A 12 26.70 -15.78 20.49
N LYS A 13 26.16 -16.12 21.67
CA LYS A 13 24.82 -15.73 22.08
C LYS A 13 24.84 -14.21 22.14
N ARG A 14 24.40 -13.54 21.07
CA ARG A 14 24.17 -12.11 21.08
C ARG A 14 23.24 -11.84 22.26
N LYS A 15 23.73 -11.11 23.26
CA LYS A 15 22.89 -10.55 24.31
C LYS A 15 21.93 -9.59 23.61
N ILE A 16 20.70 -10.04 23.36
CA ILE A 16 19.62 -9.17 22.94
C ILE A 16 19.26 -8.41 24.23
N SER A 17 19.79 -7.19 24.39
CA SER A 17 19.36 -6.32 25.48
C SER A 17 17.86 -6.09 25.32
N GLY A 18 17.08 -6.55 26.31
CA GLY A 18 15.61 -6.43 26.32
C GLY A 18 15.08 -5.01 26.49
N THR A 19 15.94 -4.00 26.37
CA THR A 19 15.58 -2.59 26.42
C THR A 19 15.25 -2.11 25.01
N LEU A 20 13.96 -1.96 24.73
CA LEU A 20 13.40 -1.45 23.48
C LEU A 20 13.92 -2.15 22.23
N GLN A 21 13.45 -3.38 21.96
CA GLN A 21 13.33 -3.76 20.55
C GLN A 21 12.40 -2.72 19.91
N GLU A 22 12.98 -1.81 19.12
CA GLU A 22 12.22 -0.88 18.30
C GLU A 22 11.16 -1.69 17.55
N HIS A 23 9.89 -1.57 17.97
CA HIS A 23 8.80 -2.32 17.37
C HIS A 23 8.88 -2.21 15.85
N GLY A 24 8.58 -3.30 15.13
CA GLY A 24 8.72 -3.36 13.68
C GLY A 24 8.06 -2.19 12.94
N VAL A 25 7.01 -1.59 13.53
CA VAL A 25 6.39 -0.35 13.05
C VAL A 25 7.35 0.83 13.05
N TYR A 26 8.01 1.14 14.18
CA TYR A 26 8.95 2.26 14.27
C TYR A 26 10.16 2.05 13.37
N ALA A 27 10.68 0.82 13.31
CA ALA A 27 11.75 0.46 12.38
C ALA A 27 11.31 0.64 10.91
N ALA A 28 10.09 0.25 10.57
CA ALA A 28 9.53 0.46 9.22
C ALA A 28 9.34 1.95 8.91
N ILE A 29 8.77 2.75 9.82
CA ILE A 29 8.64 4.20 9.67
C ILE A 29 10.02 4.85 9.47
N ALA A 30 11.02 4.47 10.25
CA ALA A 30 12.37 4.98 10.13
C ALA A 30 13.02 4.62 8.79
N ARG A 31 12.79 3.41 8.28
CA ARG A 31 13.27 2.97 6.96
C ARG A 31 12.59 3.74 5.83
N LEU A 32 11.28 3.91 5.90
CA LEU A 32 10.52 4.71 4.92
C LEU A 32 11.01 6.16 4.89
N ARG A 33 11.23 6.79 6.06
CA ARG A 33 11.80 8.15 6.14
C ARG A 33 13.19 8.27 5.51
N LYS A 34 13.97 7.18 5.49
CA LYS A 34 15.29 7.10 4.86
C LYS A 34 15.22 6.69 3.37
N GLY A 35 14.03 6.57 2.79
CA GLY A 35 13.83 6.11 1.41
C GLY A 35 14.22 4.64 1.18
N GLN A 36 14.32 3.84 2.25
CA GLN A 36 14.67 2.42 2.14
C GLN A 36 13.44 1.57 1.87
N LYS A 37 13.61 0.48 1.10
CA LYS A 37 12.57 -0.52 0.92
C LYS A 37 12.21 -1.17 2.26
N ALA A 38 11.05 -0.82 2.79
CA ALA A 38 10.54 -1.38 4.05
C ALA A 38 9.71 -2.66 3.84
N LEU A 39 9.21 -2.91 2.63
CA LEU A 39 8.37 -4.06 2.33
C LEU A 39 9.19 -5.32 2.01
N ASP A 40 9.06 -6.36 2.83
CA ASP A 40 9.63 -7.68 2.56
C ASP A 40 8.62 -8.59 1.84
N LEU A 41 8.82 -8.79 0.54
CA LEU A 41 7.98 -9.61 -0.33
C LEU A 41 8.11 -11.13 -0.10
N ARG A 42 9.02 -11.58 0.77
CA ARG A 42 9.11 -12.98 1.19
C ARG A 42 8.02 -13.33 2.20
N THR A 43 7.54 -12.34 2.95
CA THR A 43 6.51 -12.52 3.99
C THR A 43 5.10 -12.60 3.38
N ARG A 44 4.19 -13.33 4.05
CA ARG A 44 2.77 -13.40 3.65
C ARG A 44 2.12 -12.01 3.60
N ALA A 45 2.46 -11.16 4.58
CA ALA A 45 2.01 -9.77 4.65
C ALA A 45 2.49 -8.96 3.45
N GLY A 46 3.78 -9.05 3.12
CA GLY A 46 4.35 -8.35 1.97
C GLY A 46 3.70 -8.78 0.65
N LYS A 47 3.44 -10.08 0.49
CA LYS A 47 2.71 -10.61 -0.69
C LYS A 47 1.28 -10.10 -0.76
N LEU A 48 0.56 -10.05 0.35
CA LEU A 48 -0.81 -9.53 0.40
C LEU A 48 -0.85 -8.05 0.01
N ILE A 49 0.00 -7.23 0.62
CA ILE A 49 0.09 -5.79 0.30
C ILE A 49 0.45 -5.59 -1.16
N GLN A 50 1.42 -6.35 -1.69
CA GLN A 50 1.78 -6.26 -3.10
C GLN A 50 0.61 -6.61 -4.01
N ARG A 51 -0.11 -7.70 -3.72
CA ARG A 51 -1.31 -8.08 -4.49
C ARG A 51 -2.37 -6.97 -4.47
N THR A 52 -2.67 -6.39 -3.30
CA THR A 52 -3.63 -5.28 -3.19
C THR A 52 -3.20 -4.07 -4.02
N VAL A 53 -1.90 -3.78 -4.07
CA VAL A 53 -1.35 -2.71 -4.92
C VAL A 53 -1.46 -3.05 -6.41
N ASP A 54 -1.19 -4.29 -6.79
CA ASP A 54 -1.31 -4.75 -8.17
C ASP A 54 -2.77 -4.66 -8.65
N GLU A 55 -3.73 -5.14 -7.84
CA GLU A 55 -5.18 -5.01 -8.10
C GLU A 55 -5.62 -3.54 -8.24
N LEU A 56 -5.07 -2.65 -7.42
CA LEU A 56 -5.33 -1.21 -7.52
C LEU A 56 -4.76 -0.61 -8.82
N VAL A 57 -3.56 -1.01 -9.23
CA VAL A 57 -2.96 -0.59 -10.50
C VAL A 57 -3.77 -1.09 -11.68
N ASP A 58 -4.24 -2.34 -11.63
CA ASP A 58 -5.10 -2.92 -12.66
C ASP A 58 -6.43 -2.16 -12.78
N ALA A 59 -7.05 -1.81 -11.64
CA ALA A 59 -8.27 -1.00 -11.60
C ALA A 59 -8.06 0.42 -12.18
N LEU A 60 -6.82 0.95 -12.14
CA LEU A 60 -6.45 2.23 -12.73
C LEU A 60 -6.10 2.14 -14.23
N GLY A 61 -6.26 0.97 -14.85
CA GLY A 61 -6.01 0.73 -16.28
C GLY A 61 -4.73 -0.05 -16.57
N GLY A 62 -4.06 -0.57 -15.54
CA GLY A 62 -2.87 -1.41 -15.67
C GLY A 62 -1.54 -0.62 -15.66
N PRO A 63 -0.41 -1.32 -15.49
CA PRO A 63 0.89 -0.71 -15.16
C PRO A 63 1.44 0.23 -16.23
N THR A 64 1.01 0.08 -17.48
CA THR A 64 1.41 0.93 -18.62
C THR A 64 0.55 2.19 -18.77
N ASN A 65 -0.68 2.19 -18.23
CA ASN A 65 -1.64 3.27 -18.42
C ASN A 65 -1.75 4.22 -17.21
N ILE A 66 -1.12 3.88 -16.07
CA ILE A 66 -1.10 4.80 -14.92
C ILE A 66 -0.20 6.01 -15.19
N SER A 67 -0.71 7.20 -14.90
CA SER A 67 0.09 8.42 -14.96
C SER A 67 1.19 8.44 -13.88
N PRO A 68 2.27 9.22 -14.07
CA PRO A 68 3.31 9.38 -13.05
C PRO A 68 2.76 9.85 -11.69
N LEU A 69 1.74 10.73 -11.68
CA LEU A 69 1.10 11.19 -10.45
C LEU A 69 0.32 10.07 -9.74
N GLN A 70 -0.43 9.26 -10.48
CA GLN A 70 -1.10 8.08 -9.90
C GLN A 70 -0.09 7.10 -9.33
N ARG A 71 1.05 6.88 -10.01
CA ARG A 71 2.11 6.00 -9.52
C ARG A 71 2.66 6.45 -8.16
N VAL A 72 2.92 7.76 -8.00
CA VAL A 72 3.36 8.32 -6.71
C VAL A 72 2.34 8.08 -5.60
N ILE A 73 1.04 8.24 -5.90
CA ILE A 73 0.00 8.02 -4.90
C ILE A 73 -0.15 6.52 -4.57
N VAL A 74 -0.04 5.63 -5.56
CA VAL A 74 -0.03 4.18 -5.35
C VAL A 74 1.15 3.75 -4.46
N ASP A 75 2.33 4.32 -4.67
CA ASP A 75 3.49 4.05 -3.82
C ASP A 75 3.24 4.52 -2.37
N ARG A 76 2.60 5.68 -2.17
CA ARG A 76 2.19 6.14 -0.83
C ARG A 76 1.14 5.23 -0.19
N VAL A 77 0.16 4.76 -0.96
CA VAL A 77 -0.85 3.78 -0.48
C VAL A 77 -0.15 2.51 0.01
N LYS A 78 0.81 1.99 -0.75
CA LYS A 78 1.60 0.81 -0.38
C LYS A 78 2.33 0.97 0.95
N GLU A 79 2.97 2.12 1.16
CA GLU A 79 3.66 2.44 2.42
C GLU A 79 2.70 2.47 3.61
N LYS A 80 1.54 3.11 3.43
CA LYS A 80 0.51 3.25 4.48
C LYS A 80 -0.10 1.90 4.85
N LEU A 81 -0.38 1.05 3.85
CA LEU A 81 -0.85 -0.32 4.08
C LEU A 81 0.16 -1.14 4.89
N LEU A 82 1.45 -1.01 4.60
CA LEU A 82 2.51 -1.66 5.38
C LEU A 82 2.50 -1.19 6.84
N ILE A 83 2.46 0.12 7.07
CA ILE A 83 2.44 0.66 8.44
C ILE A 83 1.20 0.18 9.20
N MET A 84 0.01 0.28 8.60
CA MET A 84 -1.22 -0.18 9.22
C MET A 84 -1.19 -1.69 9.52
N HIS A 85 -0.62 -2.49 8.62
CA HIS A 85 -0.45 -3.93 8.87
C HIS A 85 0.44 -4.20 10.08
N LEU A 86 1.59 -3.51 10.18
CA LEU A 86 2.52 -3.67 11.29
C LEU A 86 1.89 -3.20 12.63
N ILE A 87 1.06 -2.15 12.60
CA ILE A 87 0.30 -1.71 13.78
C ILE A 87 -0.68 -2.80 14.21
N ASN A 88 -1.42 -3.40 13.27
CA ASN A 88 -2.33 -4.50 13.56
C ASN A 88 -1.60 -5.74 14.11
N GLN A 89 -0.43 -6.09 13.59
CA GLN A 89 0.36 -7.19 14.15
C GLN A 89 0.81 -6.90 15.58
N HIS A 90 1.21 -5.66 15.84
CA HIS A 90 1.59 -5.23 17.18
C HIS A 90 0.40 -5.31 18.15
N LEU A 91 -0.78 -4.88 17.72
CA LEU A 91 -2.03 -5.03 18.49
C LEU A 91 -2.29 -6.47 18.92
N VAL A 92 -2.19 -7.41 17.98
CA VAL A 92 -2.37 -8.84 18.27
C VAL A 92 -1.32 -9.32 19.27
N SER A 93 -0.09 -8.82 19.20
CA SER A 93 0.99 -9.19 20.12
C SER A 93 0.77 -8.70 21.57
N LEU A 94 0.03 -7.61 21.75
CA LEU A 94 -0.23 -7.00 23.06
C LEU A 94 -1.31 -7.73 23.88
N LYS A 95 -1.97 -8.76 23.34
CA LYS A 95 -2.96 -9.60 24.04
C LYS A 95 -4.05 -8.83 24.83
N GLY A 96 -4.37 -7.60 24.41
CA GLY A 96 -5.39 -6.76 25.06
C GLY A 96 -4.85 -5.63 25.94
N GLU A 97 -3.53 -5.55 26.17
CA GLU A 97 -2.90 -4.41 26.84
C GLU A 97 -2.73 -3.26 25.85
N ILE A 98 -3.82 -2.52 25.62
CA ILE A 98 -3.90 -1.40 24.66
C ILE A 98 -3.74 -0.03 25.33
N THR A 99 -3.67 -0.01 26.67
CA THR A 99 -3.50 1.18 27.49
C THR A 99 -2.13 1.18 28.16
N THR A 100 -1.54 2.36 28.30
CA THR A 100 -0.36 2.62 29.14
C THR A 100 -0.73 2.47 30.61
N GLU A 101 0.28 2.46 31.49
CA GLU A 101 0.08 2.44 32.96
C GLU A 101 -0.80 3.62 33.43
N ASP A 102 -0.70 4.77 32.75
CA ASP A 102 -1.53 5.96 33.01
C ASP A 102 -2.97 5.89 32.45
N GLY A 103 -3.41 4.73 31.95
CA GLY A 103 -4.75 4.54 31.37
C GLY A 103 -4.97 5.19 30.01
N ARG A 104 -3.92 5.71 29.35
CA ARG A 104 -4.01 6.31 28.01
C ARG A 104 -3.82 5.24 26.94
N LEU A 105 -4.47 5.39 25.80
CA LEU A 105 -4.24 4.49 24.67
C LEU A 105 -2.78 4.63 24.18
N ILE A 106 -2.12 3.51 23.87
CA ILE A 106 -0.74 3.54 23.38
C ILE A 106 -0.69 4.42 22.11
N PRO A 107 0.26 5.37 21.98
CA PRO A 107 0.26 6.36 20.89
C PRO A 107 0.17 5.80 19.47
N ILE A 108 0.67 4.57 19.27
CA ILE A 108 0.62 3.87 18.00
C ILE A 108 -0.80 3.50 17.55
N LEU A 109 -1.70 3.31 18.52
CA LEU A 109 -3.11 2.96 18.33
C LEU A 109 -4.01 4.19 18.24
N GLY A 110 -3.57 5.29 18.83
CA GLY A 110 -4.35 6.53 18.88
C GLY A 110 -4.05 7.38 17.65
N GLU A 111 -3.29 8.44 17.87
CA GLU A 111 -2.97 9.45 16.86
C GLU A 111 -2.33 8.86 15.61
N ASN A 112 -1.41 7.90 15.77
CA ASN A 112 -0.71 7.34 14.62
C ASN A 112 -1.63 6.51 13.71
N TYR A 113 -2.40 5.59 14.28
CA TYR A 113 -3.32 4.75 13.50
C TYR A 113 -4.38 5.60 12.78
N LEU A 114 -5.00 6.54 13.50
CA LEU A 114 -6.00 7.44 12.92
C LEU A 114 -5.40 8.34 11.82
N ARG A 115 -4.20 8.89 12.03
CA ARG A 115 -3.51 9.68 11.02
C ARG A 115 -3.24 8.87 9.76
N TRP A 116 -2.65 7.68 9.90
CA TRP A 116 -2.34 6.82 8.76
C TRP A 116 -3.60 6.37 8.02
N GLY A 117 -4.68 6.04 8.74
CA GLY A 117 -5.97 5.71 8.13
C GLY A 117 -6.58 6.89 7.36
N ALA A 118 -6.57 8.09 7.94
CA ALA A 118 -7.06 9.30 7.28
C ALA A 118 -6.23 9.69 6.05
N GLU A 119 -4.90 9.52 6.11
CA GLU A 119 -4.01 9.71 4.98
C GLU A 119 -4.20 8.68 3.87
N LEU A 120 -4.44 7.41 4.23
CA LEU A 120 -4.75 6.36 3.26
C LEU A 120 -6.06 6.65 2.53
N ARG A 121 -7.10 7.02 3.28
CA ARG A 121 -8.39 7.43 2.72
C ARG A 121 -8.23 8.57 1.72
N ARG A 122 -7.50 9.63 2.07
CA ARG A 122 -7.26 10.78 1.19
C ARG A 122 -6.53 10.39 -0.10
N ASP A 123 -5.55 9.50 -0.01
CA ASP A 123 -4.83 9.00 -1.19
C ASP A 123 -5.75 8.18 -2.11
N LEU A 124 -6.59 7.31 -1.54
CA LEU A 124 -7.56 6.53 -2.32
C LEU A 124 -8.61 7.42 -2.97
N GLU A 125 -9.12 8.44 -2.27
CA GLU A 125 -10.01 9.45 -2.85
C GLU A 125 -9.33 10.24 -3.98
N ALA A 126 -8.05 10.58 -3.82
CA ALA A 126 -7.26 11.22 -4.88
C ALA A 126 -7.08 10.31 -6.09
N LEU A 127 -6.79 9.02 -5.89
CA LEU A 127 -6.73 8.04 -6.98
C LEU A 127 -8.08 7.88 -7.67
N GLN A 128 -9.19 7.87 -6.94
CA GLN A 128 -10.52 7.84 -7.53
C GLN A 128 -10.75 9.09 -8.38
N ARG A 129 -10.41 10.29 -7.90
CA ARG A 129 -10.55 11.54 -8.68
C ARG A 129 -9.67 11.58 -9.92
N LEU A 130 -8.45 11.06 -9.84
CA LEU A 130 -7.51 11.00 -10.97
C LEU A 130 -7.84 9.86 -11.95
N GLY A 131 -8.36 8.75 -11.44
CA GLY A 131 -8.82 7.57 -12.20
C GLY A 131 -10.19 7.76 -12.82
N MET A 132 -11.00 8.69 -12.31
CA MET A 132 -12.18 9.24 -12.98
C MET A 132 -11.74 10.11 -14.17
N LYS A 133 -11.13 9.50 -15.19
CA LYS A 133 -11.38 9.97 -16.55
C LYS A 133 -12.87 9.76 -16.78
N LYS A 134 -13.62 10.85 -16.97
CA LYS A 134 -14.98 10.81 -17.52
C LYS A 134 -14.99 9.76 -18.63
N SER A 135 -15.66 8.65 -18.37
CA SER A 135 -16.08 7.74 -19.42
C SER A 135 -16.89 8.58 -20.41
N ALA A 136 -16.55 8.44 -21.69
CA ALA A 136 -17.04 9.21 -22.84
C ALA A 136 -16.51 10.65 -22.95
N THR A 137 -15.29 10.81 -23.46
CA THR A 137 -15.15 11.74 -24.60
C THR A 137 -16.09 11.18 -25.66
N LEU A 138 -17.21 11.86 -25.93
CA LEU A 138 -18.07 11.50 -27.06
C LEU A 138 -17.16 11.41 -28.29
N ASP A 139 -17.09 10.24 -28.90
CA ASP A 139 -16.46 10.10 -30.21
C ASP A 139 -17.38 10.81 -31.19
N TYR A 140 -17.10 12.09 -31.43
CA TYR A 140 -17.92 12.95 -32.28
C TYR A 140 -18.01 12.38 -33.70
N GLU A 141 -16.98 11.69 -34.19
CA GLU A 141 -17.03 11.02 -35.50
C GLU A 141 -18.03 9.87 -35.48
N LYS A 142 -18.04 9.07 -34.41
CA LYS A 142 -19.02 7.98 -34.25
C LYS A 142 -20.46 8.51 -34.09
N TYR A 143 -20.64 9.60 -33.35
CA TYR A 143 -21.93 10.26 -33.15
C TYR A 143 -22.49 10.90 -34.43
N ILE A 144 -21.64 11.57 -35.22
CA ILE A 144 -22.02 12.15 -36.51
C ILE A 144 -22.42 11.06 -37.50
N ASN A 145 -21.64 9.98 -37.60
CA ASN A 145 -21.97 8.84 -38.46
C ASN A 145 -23.29 8.14 -38.08
N GLU A 146 -23.66 8.12 -36.79
CA GLU A 146 -24.96 7.62 -36.34
C GLU A 146 -26.10 8.56 -36.72
N LEU A 147 -25.93 9.88 -36.57
CA LEU A 147 -26.94 10.86 -36.98
C LEU A 147 -27.20 10.84 -38.49
N GLU A 148 -26.16 10.72 -39.31
CA GLU A 148 -26.31 10.62 -40.77
C GLU A 148 -27.03 9.34 -41.20
N ARG A 149 -26.78 8.21 -40.51
CA ARG A 149 -27.50 6.94 -40.74
C ARG A 149 -28.98 7.02 -40.39
N VAL A 150 -29.33 7.71 -39.31
CA VAL A 150 -30.72 7.87 -38.88
C VAL A 150 -31.46 8.90 -39.73
N GLY A 151 -30.80 9.99 -40.13
CA GLY A 151 -31.37 11.02 -41.01
C GLY A 151 -31.67 10.52 -42.43
N GLY A 152 -30.80 9.66 -42.99
CA GLY A 152 -30.94 9.12 -44.35
C GLY A 152 -32.05 8.09 -44.57
N GLN A 153 -32.69 7.58 -43.51
CA GLN A 153 -33.83 6.66 -43.62
C GLN A 153 -35.20 7.36 -43.70
N SER A 154 -35.25 8.67 -43.42
CA SER A 154 -36.49 9.46 -43.40
C SER A 154 -36.97 9.88 -44.80
N GLU A 155 -36.08 9.91 -45.79
CA GLU A 155 -36.38 10.45 -47.13
C GLU A 155 -36.74 9.39 -48.19
N LYS A 156 -36.72 8.09 -47.86
CA LYS A 156 -37.05 7.00 -48.80
C LYS A 156 -38.40 6.31 -48.55
N LYS A 157 -39.36 7.04 -47.98
CA LYS A 157 -40.78 6.63 -47.96
C LYS A 157 -41.66 7.75 -48.50
N LYS A 158 -41.66 7.91 -49.81
CA LYS A 158 -42.80 8.40 -50.59
C LYS A 158 -42.89 7.59 -51.86
#